data_AF-A0A925EMC1-F1
#
_entry.id   AF-A0A925EMC1-F1
#
_cell.length_a   1.000
_cell.length_b   1.000
_cell.length_c   1.000
_cell.angle_alpha   90.00
_cell.angle_beta   90.00
_cell.angle_gamma   90.00
#
_symmetry.space_group_name_H-M   'P 1'
#
loop_
_entity.id
_entity.type
_entity.pdbx_description
1 polymer ?
#
loop_
_entity_poly.entity_id
_entity_poly.type
_entity_poly.pdbx_seq_one_letter_code
_entity_poly.pdbx_strand_id
1 'polypeptide(L)'
;MMTHPLTVELPELIFQQLSRLAQLTQQPLESLVLQSITGNLPPLPDRSPAALQPELLKMQTLAVQELLTIAHAQTPENLQQHHLELLEKNTAGTLTTQEQQELHHLGIQADMLMLRKAYVWALLRWHGHPVPAFGEMAPL
;
A
#
# COMPACT_ATOMS: atom_id res chain seq x y z
N MET A 1 -5.27 13.21 24.24
CA MET A 1 -5.64 13.28 22.82
C MET A 1 -6.27 14.65 22.58
N MET A 2 -5.80 15.40 21.59
CA MET A 2 -6.43 16.68 21.18
C MET A 2 -7.48 16.38 20.11
N THR A 3 -8.72 16.78 20.33
CA THR A 3 -9.84 16.59 19.40
C THR A 3 -10.18 17.92 18.72
N HIS A 4 -10.39 17.90 17.41
CA HIS A 4 -10.78 19.08 16.64
C HIS A 4 -12.18 18.86 16.06
N PRO A 5 -13.12 19.81 16.24
CA PRO A 5 -14.44 19.69 15.63
C PRO A 5 -14.33 19.84 14.10
N LEU A 6 -15.03 18.98 13.38
CA LEU A 6 -15.16 19.03 11.92
C LEU A 6 -16.65 19.00 11.56
N THR A 7 -17.14 20.05 10.91
CA THR A 7 -18.49 20.08 10.34
C THR A 7 -18.45 19.56 8.92
N VAL A 8 -19.26 18.55 8.61
CA VAL A 8 -19.35 17.94 7.28
C VAL A 8 -20.81 17.98 6.82
N GLU A 9 -21.04 18.50 5.62
CA GLU A 9 -22.34 18.41 4.96
C GLU A 9 -22.52 16.99 4.42
N LEU A 10 -23.47 16.24 4.98
CA LEU A 10 -23.79 14.88 4.57
C LEU A 10 -25.01 14.87 3.66
N PRO A 11 -25.03 14.07 2.56
CA PRO A 11 -26.25 13.83 1.83
C PRO A 11 -27.34 13.28 2.75
N GLU A 12 -28.57 13.80 2.63
CA GLU A 12 -29.72 13.46 3.48
C GLU A 12 -29.89 11.94 3.66
N LEU A 13 -29.74 11.18 2.57
CA LEU A 13 -29.87 9.72 2.58
C LEU A 13 -28.86 9.04 3.52
N ILE A 14 -27.60 9.49 3.52
CA ILE A 14 -26.55 8.93 4.40
C ILE A 14 -26.83 9.31 5.85
N PHE A 15 -27.23 10.57 6.10
CA PHE A 15 -27.58 11.02 7.44
C PHE A 15 -28.74 10.22 8.03
N GLN A 16 -29.81 9.98 7.27
CA GLN A 16 -30.95 9.18 7.70
C GLN A 16 -30.56 7.73 7.98
N GLN A 17 -29.72 7.12 7.12
CA GLN A 17 -29.24 5.75 7.31
C GLN A 17 -28.41 5.61 8.59
N LEU A 18 -27.45 6.51 8.82
CA LEU A 18 -26.62 6.51 10.02
C LEU A 18 -27.46 6.79 11.28
N SER A 19 -28.44 7.69 11.20
CA SER A 19 -29.36 7.99 12.30
C SER A 19 -30.23 6.80 12.67
N ARG A 20 -30.75 6.06 11.68
CA ARG A 20 -31.48 4.81 11.91
C ARG A 20 -30.59 3.76 12.57
N LEU A 21 -29.35 3.60 12.10
CA LEU A 21 -28.41 2.66 12.71
C LEU A 21 -28.10 3.04 14.16
N ALA A 22 -27.84 4.31 14.44
CA ALA A 22 -27.61 4.83 15.80
C ALA A 22 -28.75 4.47 16.76
N GLN A 23 -30.01 4.63 16.32
CA GLN A 23 -31.18 4.26 17.12
C GLN A 23 -31.26 2.75 17.36
N LEU A 24 -31.03 1.94 16.32
CA LEU A 24 -31.12 0.48 16.40
C LEU A 24 -30.00 -0.12 17.26
N THR A 25 -28.78 0.43 17.19
CA THR A 25 -27.62 -0.05 17.97
C THR A 25 -27.47 0.65 19.31
N GLN A 26 -28.32 1.65 19.61
CA GLN A 26 -28.23 2.51 20.79
C GLN A 26 -26.85 3.18 20.94
N GLN A 27 -26.23 3.51 19.82
CA GLN A 27 -24.94 4.20 19.79
C GLN A 27 -25.15 5.66 19.36
N PRO A 28 -24.34 6.61 19.87
CA PRO A 28 -24.40 7.98 19.40
C PRO A 28 -23.99 8.06 17.93
N LEU A 29 -24.69 8.90 17.16
CA LEU A 29 -24.43 9.10 15.73
C LEU A 29 -22.96 9.44 15.45
N GLU A 30 -22.37 10.29 16.29
CA GLU A 30 -20.95 10.66 16.21
C GLU A 30 -20.02 9.45 16.25
N SER A 31 -20.29 8.45 17.11
CA SER A 31 -19.44 7.25 17.18
C SER A 31 -19.51 6.42 15.90
N LEU A 32 -20.70 6.31 15.29
CA LEU A 32 -20.85 5.61 14.00
C LEU A 32 -20.15 6.36 12.87
N VAL A 33 -20.24 7.69 12.85
CA VAL A 33 -19.52 8.54 11.88
C VAL A 33 -18.01 8.38 12.05
N LEU A 34 -17.51 8.50 13.28
CA LEU A 34 -16.09 8.33 13.59
C LEU A 34 -15.58 6.93 13.24
N GLN A 35 -16.35 5.88 13.53
CA GLN A 35 -16.01 4.51 13.16
C GLN A 35 -15.95 4.34 11.64
N SER A 36 -16.92 4.92 10.93
CA SER A 36 -16.97 4.88 9.46
C SER A 36 -15.80 5.64 8.84
N ILE A 37 -15.43 6.80 9.37
CA ILE A 37 -14.26 7.57 8.91
C ILE A 37 -12.97 6.80 9.19
N THR A 38 -12.77 6.37 10.45
CA THR A 38 -11.54 5.70 10.90
C THR A 38 -11.30 4.40 10.14
N GLY A 39 -12.36 3.63 9.89
CA GLY A 39 -12.27 2.38 9.11
C GLY A 39 -11.96 2.58 7.62
N ASN A 40 -12.15 3.79 7.10
CA ASN A 40 -11.96 4.13 5.69
C ASN A 40 -10.88 5.20 5.47
N LEU A 41 -9.97 5.40 6.42
CA LEU A 41 -8.83 6.29 6.21
C LEU A 41 -7.84 5.65 5.21
N PRO A 42 -7.30 6.43 4.26
CA PRO A 42 -6.29 5.93 3.34
C PRO A 42 -5.01 5.55 4.10
N PRO A 43 -4.23 4.59 3.57
CA PRO A 43 -2.92 4.26 4.13
C PRO A 43 -1.99 5.48 4.07
N LEU A 44 -1.36 5.82 5.19
CA LEU A 44 -0.35 6.88 5.25
C LEU A 44 1.05 6.30 4.95
N PRO A 45 1.88 6.98 4.13
CA PRO A 45 3.22 6.53 3.82
C PRO A 45 4.25 6.86 4.92
N ASP A 46 3.82 7.34 6.09
CA ASP A 46 4.71 7.81 7.18
C ASP A 46 5.65 6.73 7.70
N ARG A 47 5.30 5.45 7.53
CA ARG A 47 6.14 4.30 7.92
C ARG A 47 7.10 3.86 6.81
N SER A 48 7.04 4.47 5.63
CA SER A 48 7.91 4.18 4.49
C SER A 48 9.17 5.06 4.51
N PRO A 49 10.28 4.63 3.89
CA PRO A 49 11.49 5.44 3.77
C PRO A 49 11.19 6.82 3.19
N ALA A 50 11.80 7.88 3.75
CA ALA A 50 11.55 9.26 3.35
C ALA A 50 11.72 9.51 1.84
N ALA A 51 12.63 8.79 1.20
CA ALA A 51 12.85 8.86 -0.24
C ALA A 51 11.63 8.41 -1.08
N LEU A 52 10.82 7.48 -0.58
CA LEU A 52 9.64 6.95 -1.27
C LEU A 52 8.35 7.70 -0.94
N GLN A 53 8.26 8.35 0.23
CA GLN A 53 7.05 9.06 0.65
C GLN A 53 6.43 9.99 -0.42
N PRO A 54 7.19 10.86 -1.13
CA PRO A 54 6.59 11.71 -2.15
C PRO A 54 6.02 10.92 -3.34
N GLU A 55 6.61 9.77 -3.69
CA GLU A 55 6.09 8.89 -4.73
C GLU A 55 4.79 8.21 -4.27
N LEU A 56 4.77 7.68 -3.04
CA LEU A 56 3.58 7.03 -2.46
C LEU A 56 2.42 8.01 -2.26
N LEU A 57 2.69 9.26 -1.88
CA LEU A 57 1.64 10.28 -1.80
C LEU A 57 1.03 10.57 -3.17
N LYS A 58 1.84 10.66 -4.23
CA LYS A 58 1.34 10.83 -5.60
C LYS A 58 0.45 9.66 -6.02
N MET A 59 0.79 8.43 -5.64
CA MET A 59 -0.01 7.24 -5.95
C MET A 59 -1.45 7.33 -5.43
N GLN A 60 -1.72 8.03 -4.32
CA GLN A 60 -3.10 8.21 -3.81
C GLN A 60 -4.02 8.97 -4.78
N THR A 61 -3.44 9.68 -5.76
CA THR A 61 -4.17 10.49 -6.73
C THR A 61 -4.32 9.81 -8.10
N LEU A 62 -3.71 8.62 -8.29
CA LEU A 62 -3.73 7.90 -9.55
C LEU A 62 -5.07 7.20 -9.78
N ALA A 63 -5.40 6.97 -11.06
CA ALA A 63 -6.55 6.16 -11.41
C ALA A 63 -6.31 4.68 -11.05
N VAL A 64 -7.40 3.95 -10.78
CA VAL A 64 -7.38 2.51 -10.47
C VAL A 64 -6.58 1.70 -11.50
N GLN A 65 -6.67 2.03 -12.79
CA GLN A 65 -5.95 1.31 -13.85
C GLN A 65 -4.42 1.51 -13.77
N GLU A 66 -3.98 2.69 -13.37
CA GLU A 66 -2.56 2.99 -13.16
C GLU A 66 -2.05 2.28 -11.90
N LEU A 67 -2.85 2.28 -10.84
CA LEU A 67 -2.59 1.50 -9.63
C LEU A 67 -2.43 0.01 -9.96
N LEU A 68 -3.34 -0.59 -10.73
CA LEU A 68 -3.22 -1.99 -11.14
C LEU A 68 -1.93 -2.27 -11.93
N THR A 69 -1.53 -1.34 -12.81
CA THR A 69 -0.25 -1.47 -13.54
C THR A 69 0.94 -1.55 -12.60
N ILE A 70 0.97 -0.70 -11.56
CA ILE A 70 2.04 -0.72 -10.56
C ILE A 70 1.94 -1.96 -9.67
N ALA A 71 0.73 -2.39 -9.30
CA ALA A 71 0.48 -3.57 -8.48
C ALA A 71 1.01 -4.86 -9.11
N HIS A 72 0.95 -4.94 -10.44
CA HIS A 72 1.41 -6.08 -11.22
C HIS A 72 2.81 -5.90 -11.82
N ALA A 73 3.52 -4.82 -11.46
CA ALA A 73 4.90 -4.62 -11.90
C ALA A 73 5.80 -5.77 -11.37
N GLN A 74 6.76 -6.17 -12.20
CA GLN A 74 7.69 -7.27 -11.92
C GLN A 74 9.12 -6.80 -12.22
N THR A 75 10.06 -7.38 -11.50
CA THR A 75 11.47 -7.27 -11.84
C THR A 75 11.71 -7.95 -13.19
N PRO A 76 12.44 -7.32 -14.12
CA PRO A 76 12.83 -7.96 -15.37
C PRO A 76 13.51 -9.31 -15.13
N GLU A 77 13.14 -10.33 -15.91
CA GLU A 77 13.59 -11.72 -15.71
C GLU A 77 15.12 -11.85 -15.72
N ASN A 78 15.80 -11.07 -16.57
CA ASN A 78 17.27 -11.05 -16.62
C ASN A 78 17.90 -10.52 -15.33
N LEU A 79 17.28 -9.51 -14.69
CA LEU A 79 17.76 -8.97 -13.42
C LEU A 79 17.46 -9.92 -12.26
N GLN A 80 16.33 -10.62 -12.31
CA GLN A 80 15.97 -11.64 -11.33
C GLN A 80 16.94 -12.83 -11.38
N GLN A 81 17.24 -13.33 -12.58
CA GLN A 81 18.24 -14.39 -12.78
C GLN A 81 19.61 -13.96 -12.27
N HIS A 82 20.07 -12.77 -12.64
CA HIS A 82 21.34 -12.23 -12.17
C HIS A 82 21.39 -12.07 -10.65
N HIS A 83 20.29 -11.61 -10.03
CA HIS A 83 20.19 -11.55 -8.57
C HIS A 83 20.37 -12.95 -7.94
N LEU A 84 19.73 -13.98 -8.49
CA LEU A 84 19.85 -15.36 -8.00
C LEU A 84 21.30 -15.87 -8.13
N GLU A 85 21.96 -15.63 -9.27
CA GLU A 85 23.38 -16.00 -9.47
C GLU A 85 24.30 -15.32 -8.44
N LEU A 86 24.06 -14.04 -8.15
CA LEU A 86 24.81 -13.30 -7.13
C LEU A 86 24.54 -13.83 -5.72
N LEU A 87 23.31 -14.25 -5.41
CA LEU A 87 23.00 -14.90 -4.13
C LEU A 87 23.70 -16.26 -4.00
N GLU A 88 23.73 -17.07 -5.06
CA GLU A 88 24.46 -18.34 -5.07
C GLU A 88 25.96 -18.11 -4.81
N LYS A 89 26.57 -17.17 -5.53
CA LYS A 89 27.97 -16.77 -5.28
C LYS A 89 28.20 -16.23 -3.87
N ASN A 90 27.21 -15.53 -3.29
CA ASN A 90 27.28 -15.07 -1.90
C ASN A 90 27.36 -16.26 -0.93
N THR A 91 26.47 -17.24 -1.11
CA THR A 91 26.46 -18.45 -0.27
C THR A 91 27.74 -19.28 -0.43
N ALA A 92 28.35 -19.27 -1.61
CA ALA A 92 29.63 -19.91 -1.88
C ALA A 92 30.84 -19.11 -1.37
N GLY A 93 30.65 -17.86 -0.92
CA GLY A 93 31.74 -16.98 -0.47
C GLY A 93 32.67 -16.50 -1.59
N THR A 94 32.24 -16.57 -2.85
CA THR A 94 33.07 -16.25 -4.02
C THR A 94 32.78 -14.88 -4.63
N LEU A 95 31.95 -14.06 -3.97
CA LEU A 95 31.62 -12.72 -4.46
C LEU A 95 32.84 -11.80 -4.43
N THR A 96 33.07 -11.12 -5.55
CA THR A 96 33.95 -9.95 -5.61
C THR A 96 33.30 -8.75 -4.92
N THR A 97 34.11 -7.75 -4.55
CA THR A 97 33.61 -6.48 -3.97
C THR A 97 32.62 -5.77 -4.90
N GLN A 98 32.82 -5.85 -6.22
CA GLN A 98 31.91 -5.27 -7.21
C GLN A 98 30.57 -6.00 -7.22
N GLU A 99 30.59 -7.33 -7.24
CA GLU A 99 29.38 -8.15 -7.19
C GLU A 99 28.62 -8.01 -5.86
N GLN A 100 29.30 -7.76 -4.74
CA GLN A 100 28.65 -7.45 -3.46
C GLN A 100 27.85 -6.14 -3.52
N GLN A 101 28.43 -5.09 -4.11
CA GLN A 101 27.75 -3.81 -4.30
C GLN A 101 26.54 -3.95 -5.21
N GLU A 102 26.69 -4.74 -6.28
CA GLU A 102 25.61 -5.02 -7.23
C GLU A 102 24.46 -5.80 -6.57
N LEU A 103 24.78 -6.85 -5.80
CA LEU A 103 23.78 -7.62 -5.05
C LEU A 103 22.99 -6.73 -4.08
N HIS A 104 23.69 -5.86 -3.34
CA HIS A 104 23.05 -4.91 -2.44
C HIS A 104 22.14 -3.92 -3.19
N HIS A 105 22.60 -3.42 -4.34
CA HIS A 105 21.79 -2.53 -5.17
C HIS A 105 20.53 -3.21 -5.70
N LEU A 106 20.64 -4.45 -6.19
CA LEU A 106 19.49 -5.23 -6.66
C LEU A 106 18.50 -5.54 -5.53
N GLY A 107 19.00 -5.82 -4.32
CA GLY A 107 18.18 -5.98 -3.12
C GLY A 107 17.35 -4.73 -2.81
N ILE A 108 17.98 -3.56 -2.80
CA ILE A 108 17.27 -2.30 -2.59
C ILE A 108 16.20 -2.08 -3.67
N GLN A 109 16.50 -2.33 -4.94
CA GLN A 109 15.52 -2.16 -6.02
C GLN A 109 14.29 -3.08 -5.83
N ALA A 110 14.52 -4.34 -5.45
CA ALA A 110 13.46 -5.29 -5.17
C ALA A 110 12.60 -4.85 -3.97
N ASP A 111 13.23 -4.39 -2.87
CA ASP A 111 12.52 -3.88 -1.68
C ASP A 111 11.66 -2.65 -2.02
N MET A 112 12.20 -1.72 -2.81
CA MET A 112 11.47 -0.52 -3.23
C MET A 112 10.30 -0.87 -4.15
N LEU A 113 10.44 -1.86 -5.03
CA LEU A 113 9.33 -2.38 -5.84
C LEU A 113 8.26 -3.03 -4.95
N MET A 114 8.66 -3.86 -3.99
CA MET A 114 7.76 -4.51 -3.05
C MET A 114 6.96 -3.51 -2.22
N LEU A 115 7.62 -2.46 -1.71
CA LEU A 115 6.95 -1.39 -0.94
C LEU A 115 5.90 -0.65 -1.78
N ARG A 116 6.23 -0.32 -3.04
CA ARG A 116 5.26 0.31 -3.97
C ARG A 116 4.07 -0.60 -4.24
N LYS A 117 4.31 -1.87 -4.55
CA LYS A 117 3.26 -2.87 -4.77
C LYS A 117 2.36 -3.02 -3.53
N ALA A 118 2.94 -3.16 -2.35
CA ALA A 118 2.19 -3.30 -1.10
C ALA A 118 1.32 -2.08 -0.80
N TYR A 119 1.86 -0.88 -0.99
CA TYR A 119 1.13 0.37 -0.79
C TYR A 119 -0.02 0.52 -1.79
N VAL A 120 0.22 0.20 -3.06
CA VAL A 120 -0.80 0.21 -4.10
C VAL A 120 -1.91 -0.79 -3.82
N TRP A 121 -1.60 -2.00 -3.36
CA TRP A 121 -2.63 -2.96 -2.93
C TRP A 121 -3.46 -2.44 -1.74
N ALA A 122 -2.85 -1.70 -0.82
CA ALA A 122 -3.57 -1.04 0.26
C ALA A 122 -4.51 0.07 -0.26
N LEU A 123 -4.09 0.84 -1.25
CA LEU A 123 -4.95 1.83 -1.93
C LEU A 123 -6.10 1.19 -2.69
N LEU A 124 -5.83 0.12 -3.45
CA LEU A 124 -6.86 -0.61 -4.19
C LEU A 124 -7.92 -1.18 -3.24
N ARG A 125 -7.50 -1.75 -2.10
CA ARG A 125 -8.41 -2.19 -1.04
C ARG A 125 -9.25 -1.04 -0.50
N TRP A 126 -8.64 0.11 -0.25
CA TRP A 126 -9.32 1.32 0.22
C TRP A 126 -10.36 1.83 -0.79
N HIS A 127 -10.07 1.73 -2.10
CA HIS A 127 -11.02 2.01 -3.17
C HIS A 127 -12.11 0.95 -3.36
N GLY A 128 -12.12 -0.13 -2.57
CA GLY A 128 -13.11 -1.20 -2.64
C GLY A 128 -12.77 -2.33 -3.62
N HIS A 129 -11.54 -2.39 -4.15
CA HIS A 129 -11.09 -3.50 -4.98
C HIS A 129 -10.58 -4.66 -4.12
N PRO A 130 -10.87 -5.92 -4.50
CA PRO A 130 -10.35 -7.07 -3.79
C PRO A 130 -8.82 -7.15 -3.93
N VAL A 131 -8.14 -7.50 -2.84
CA VAL A 131 -6.72 -7.87 -2.89
C VAL A 131 -6.65 -9.35 -3.29
N PRO A 132 -5.91 -9.71 -4.35
CA PRO A 132 -5.78 -11.08 -4.81
C PRO A 132 -5.11 -11.96 -3.75
N ALA A 133 -5.35 -13.27 -3.84
CA ALA A 133 -4.63 -14.23 -3.01
C ALA A 133 -3.13 -14.20 -3.32
N PHE A 134 -2.27 -14.62 -2.38
CA PHE A 134 -0.82 -14.60 -2.57
C PHE A 134 -0.36 -15.33 -3.86
N GLY A 135 -1.00 -16.45 -4.21
CA GLY A 135 -0.70 -17.20 -5.44
C GLY A 135 -1.17 -16.54 -6.74
N GLU A 136 -1.99 -15.50 -6.66
CA GLU A 136 -2.51 -14.72 -7.78
C GLU A 136 -1.75 -13.40 -7.97
N MET A 137 -0.90 -13.02 -7.00
CA MET A 137 -0.05 -11.84 -7.11
C MET A 137 1.10 -12.12 -8.07
N ALA A 138 1.42 -11.13 -8.92
CA ALA A 138 2.59 -11.21 -9.78
C ALA A 138 3.87 -11.35 -8.92
N PRO A 139 4.81 -12.24 -9.27
CA PRO A 139 6.05 -12.43 -8.53
C PRO A 139 6.88 -11.13 -8.47
N LEU A 140 7.87 -11.11 -7.57
CA LEU A 140 8.78 -9.98 -7.39
C LEU A 140 9.73 -9.82 -8.57
#